data_AF-A0A9E2LRT2-F1
#
_entry.id   AF-A0A9E2LRT2-F1
#
_cell.length_a   1.000
_cell.length_b   1.000
_cell.length_c   1.000
_cell.angle_alpha   90.00
_cell.angle_beta   90.00
_cell.angle_gamma   90.00
#
_symmetry.space_group_name_H-M   'P 1'
#
loop_
_entity.id
_entity.type
_entity.pdbx_description
1 polymer ?
#
loop_
_entity_poly.entity_id
_entity_poly.type
_entity_poly.pdbx_seq_one_letter_code
_entity_poly.pdbx_strand_id
1 'polypeptide(L)' 'MTSIEQLELDKHRHQIFTDVKKLVEKYRAIFDWDVTEIDQPAADKLILAEMHKALDKVEAELLG' A
#
# COMPACT_ATOMS: atom_id res chain seq x y z
N MET A 1 -14.09 -12.40 -14.54
CA MET A 1 -12.74 -12.27 -15.11
C MET A 1 -12.37 -13.60 -15.74
N THR A 2 -11.80 -13.58 -16.94
CA THR A 2 -11.38 -14.78 -17.67
C THR A 2 -10.16 -15.40 -17.00
N SER A 3 -9.88 -16.68 -17.26
CA SER A 3 -8.80 -17.41 -16.59
C SER A 3 -7.40 -16.82 -16.81
N ILE A 4 -7.19 -16.07 -17.90
CA ILE A 4 -5.89 -15.46 -18.24
C ILE A 4 -5.59 -14.26 -17.35
N GLU A 5 -6.57 -13.38 -17.12
CA GLU A 5 -6.41 -12.21 -16.25
C GLU A 5 -6.05 -12.63 -14.81
N GLN A 6 -6.71 -13.69 -14.32
CA GLN A 6 -6.44 -14.23 -12.99
C GLN A 6 -5.04 -14.85 -12.89
N LEU A 7 -4.60 -15.55 -13.93
CA LEU A 7 -3.26 -16.14 -13.98
C LEU A 7 -2.16 -15.06 -13.97
N GLU A 8 -2.33 -13.98 -14.72
CA GLU A 8 -1.38 -12.86 -14.70
C GLU A 8 -1.40 -12.13 -13.35
N LEU A 9 -2.58 -11.94 -12.74
CA LEU A 9 -2.68 -11.41 -11.38
C LEU A 9 -1.91 -12.27 -10.36
N ASP A 10 -2.01 -13.59 -10.45
CA ASP A 10 -1.31 -14.50 -9.53
C ASP A 10 0.21 -14.41 -9.66
N LYS A 11 0.73 -14.26 -10.89
CA LYS A 11 2.17 -14.05 -11.14
C LYS A 11 2.68 -12.74 -10.53
N HIS A 12 1.87 -11.68 -10.58
CA HIS A 12 2.28 -10.35 -10.12
C HIS A 12 1.90 -10.04 -8.67
N ARG A 13 1.12 -10.90 -8.01
CA ARG A 13 0.63 -10.70 -6.63
C ARG A 13 1.75 -10.35 -5.63
N HIS A 14 2.88 -11.05 -5.69
CA HIS A 14 4.01 -10.79 -4.81
C HIS A 14 4.68 -9.43 -5.10
N GLN A 15 4.76 -9.05 -6.37
CA GLN A 15 5.30 -7.75 -6.78
C GLN A 15 4.40 -6.62 -6.30
N ILE A 16 3.08 -6.75 -6.47
CA ILE A 16 2.09 -5.79 -5.96
C ILE A 16 2.24 -5.61 -4.45
N PHE A 17 2.34 -6.71 -3.68
CA PHE A 17 2.58 -6.64 -2.24
C PHE A 17 3.86 -5.87 -1.90
N THR A 18 4.96 -6.18 -2.60
CA THR A 18 6.26 -5.54 -2.37
C THR A 18 6.20 -4.04 -2.64
N ASP A 19 5.50 -3.63 -3.71
CA ASP A 19 5.39 -2.22 -4.07
C ASP A 19 4.51 -1.46 -3.08
N VAL A 20 3.39 -2.05 -2.62
CA VAL A 20 2.56 -1.46 -1.56
C VAL A 20 3.36 -1.32 -0.26
N LYS A 21 4.16 -2.32 0.12
CA LYS A 21 5.04 -2.23 1.29
C LYS A 21 6.05 -1.09 1.16
N LYS A 22 6.68 -0.92 0.00
CA LYS A 22 7.62 0.18 -0.26
C LYS A 22 6.96 1.55 -0.16
N LEU A 23 5.67 1.67 -0.48
CA LEU A 23 4.95 2.92 -0.24
C LEU A 23 4.90 3.22 1.26
N VAL A 24 4.62 2.24 2.12
CA VAL A 24 4.58 2.46 3.58
C VAL A 24 5.94 2.95 4.07
N GLU A 25 7.02 2.27 3.65
CA GLU A 25 8.40 2.65 3.97
C GLU A 25 8.73 4.07 3.48
N LYS A 26 8.33 4.42 2.25
CA LYS A 26 8.51 5.75 1.69
C LYS A 26 7.85 6.83 2.55
N TYR A 27 6.59 6.64 2.95
CA TYR A 27 5.90 7.65 3.75
C TYR A 27 6.44 7.70 5.18
N ARG A 28 6.87 6.57 5.74
CA ARG A 28 7.56 6.55 7.03
C ARG A 28 8.82 7.43 7.00
N ALA A 29 9.62 7.31 5.95
CA ALA A 29 10.80 8.16 5.75
C ALA A 29 10.44 9.64 5.53
N ILE A 30 9.36 9.94 4.79
CA ILE A 30 8.92 11.34 4.58
C ILE A 30 8.50 12.02 5.89
N PHE A 31 7.92 11.27 6.83
CA PHE A 31 7.55 11.77 8.15
C PHE A 31 8.71 11.77 9.14
N ASP A 32 9.91 11.32 8.75
CA ASP A 32 11.04 11.04 9.64
C ASP A 32 10.63 10.11 10.81
N TRP A 33 9.77 9.12 10.52
CA TRP A 33 9.26 8.14 11.49
C TRP A 33 10.05 6.82 11.50
N ASP A 34 11.16 6.76 10.78
CA ASP A 34 12.10 5.63 10.72
C ASP A 34 13.23 5.74 11.76
N VAL A 35 12.92 6.31 12.94
CA VAL A 35 13.83 6.49 14.07
C VAL A 35 13.40 5.66 15.28
N THR A 36 14.34 5.36 16.19
CA THR A 36 14.11 4.46 17.34
C THR A 36 13.09 4.95 18.37
N GLU A 37 12.82 6.26 18.38
CA GLU A 37 11.96 6.97 19.30
C GLU A 37 10.48 6.88 18.93
N ILE A 38 10.18 6.45 17.70
CA ILE A 38 8.82 6.29 17.20
C ILE A 38 8.37 4.84 17.33
N ASP A 39 7.14 4.64 17.80
CA ASP A 39 6.46 3.35 17.71
C ASP A 39 6.16 3.07 16.23
N GLN A 40 7.09 2.40 15.57
CA GLN A 40 7.01 2.12 14.15
C GLN A 40 5.75 1.32 13.76
N PRO A 41 5.33 0.27 14.50
CA PRO A 41 4.03 -0.37 14.27
C PRO A 41 2.84 0.60 14.32
N ALA A 42 2.82 1.54 15.26
CA ALA A 42 1.76 2.55 15.33
C ALA A 42 1.80 3.52 14.13
N ALA A 43 3.00 3.97 13.74
CA ALA A 43 3.22 4.79 12.55
C ALA A 43 2.75 4.10 11.26
N ASP A 44 3.12 2.83 11.07
CA ASP A 44 2.71 2.01 9.93
C ASP A 44 1.19 1.87 9.84
N LYS A 45 0.53 1.70 11.00
CA LYS A 45 -0.93 1.62 11.06
C LYS A 45 -1.58 2.92 10.58
N LEU A 46 -1.04 4.08 10.94
CA LEU A 46 -1.55 5.37 10.48
C LEU A 46 -1.36 5.55 8.97
N ILE A 47 -0.18 5.19 8.45
CA ILE A 47 0.13 5.28 7.02
C ILE A 47 -0.79 4.36 6.21
N LEU A 48 -0.94 3.10 6.63
CA LEU A 48 -1.83 2.14 5.97
C LEU A 48 -3.29 2.59 5.99
N ALA A 49 -3.76 3.16 7.11
CA ALA A 49 -5.12 3.69 7.20
C ALA A 49 -5.37 4.82 6.18
N GLU A 50 -4.40 5.71 5.97
CA GLU A 50 -4.53 6.76 4.96
C GLU A 50 -4.40 6.22 3.53
N MET A 51 -3.55 5.21 3.30
CA MET A 51 -3.47 4.54 2.00
C MET A 51 -4.76 3.84 1.61
N HIS A 52 -5.47 3.22 2.56
CA HIS A 52 -6.78 2.64 2.29
C HIS A 52 -7.78 3.71 1.82
N LYS A 53 -7.85 4.87 2.50
CA LYS A 53 -8.72 5.98 2.05
C LYS A 53 -8.32 6.51 0.67
N ALA A 54 -7.02 6.55 0.38
CA ALA A 54 -6.54 6.97 -0.94
C ALA A 54 -6.93 5.95 -2.01
N LEU A 55 -6.84 4.65 -1.72
CA LEU A 55 -7.29 3.59 -2.61
C LEU A 55 -8.80 3.68 -2.87
N ASP A 56 -9.62 3.91 -1.83
CA ASP A 56 -11.07 4.10 -1.97
C ASP A 56 -11.40 5.25 -2.94
N LYS A 57 -10.64 6.35 -2.88
CA LYS A 57 -10.79 7.49 -3.79
C LYS A 57 -10.38 7.13 -5.23
N VAL A 58 -9.25 6.45 -5.41
CA VAL A 58 -8.81 5.99 -6.73
C VAL A 58 -9.82 5.02 -7.33
N GLU A 59 -10.38 4.11 -6.54
CA GLU A 59 -11.44 3.21 -6.97
C GLU A 59 -12.68 3.99 -7.44
N ALA A 60 -13.11 4.98 -6.65
CA ALA A 60 -14.23 5.84 -7.02
C ALA A 60 -13.96 6.65 -8.30
N GLU A 61 -12.72 7.12 -8.53
CA GLU A 61 -12.34 7.86 -9.74
C GLU A 61 -12.22 6.96 -10.99
N LEU A 62 -11.82 5.69 -10.84
CA LEU A 62 -11.59 4.77 -11.95
C LEU A 62 -12.81 3.91 -12.31
N LEU A 63 -13.66 3.60 -11.34
CA LEU A 63 -14.79 2.67 -11.51
C LEU A 63 -16.16 3.32 -11.33
N GLY A 64 -16.23 4.54 -10.77
CA GLY A 64 -17.44 5.37 -10.66
C GLY A 64 -17.68 6.23 -11.88
#